data_AF-A0A0P7YVN8-F1
#
_entry.id   AF-A0A0P7YVN8-F1
#
_cell.length_a   1.000
_cell.length_b   1.000
_cell.length_c   1.000
_cell.angle_alpha   90.00
_cell.angle_beta   90.00
_cell.angle_gamma   90.00
#
_symmetry.space_group_name_H-M   'P 1'
#
loop_
_entity.id
_entity.type
_entity.pdbx_description
1 polymer ?
#
loop_
_entity_poly.entity_id
_entity_poly.type
_entity_poly.pdbx_seq_one_letter_code
_entity_poly.pdbx_strand_id
1 'polypeptide(L)'
;MNHMVARQRLDAWDRQGRTIFTLRDLAKLFHEDNSKTLQEGVNRLRRHGVLESVARGIYHYTLSRTPDAYRLERIARAMRRGEYSYVSLESALSEYGAISQIPVDRLTVMTTGRKGTYRTPYGTIEFTHTRRPVTELMGRMKDIGRPLKIATPEAAWADLKRVGRNTHLVDVEVLEKLSD
;
A
#
# COMPACT_ATOMS: atom_id res chain seq x y z
N MET A 1 -4.79 27.30 4.99
CA MET A 1 -5.94 26.35 4.98
C MET A 1 -7.09 26.75 5.92
N ASN A 2 -8.27 27.01 5.35
CA ASN A 2 -9.57 27.09 6.03
C ASN A 2 -10.16 25.68 6.24
N HIS A 3 -10.67 25.37 7.44
CA HIS A 3 -11.18 24.04 7.80
C HIS A 3 -12.36 23.55 6.94
N MET A 4 -13.32 24.42 6.62
CA MET A 4 -14.47 24.06 5.79
C MET A 4 -14.05 23.72 4.36
N VAL A 5 -13.19 24.55 3.78
CA VAL A 5 -12.64 24.34 2.43
C VAL A 5 -11.82 23.04 2.38
N ALA A 6 -11.04 22.76 3.43
CA ALA A 6 -10.27 21.53 3.55
C ALA A 6 -11.15 20.29 3.49
N ARG A 7 -12.21 20.28 4.30
CA ARG A 7 -13.17 19.17 4.33
C ARG A 7 -13.86 19.01 2.99
N GLN A 8 -14.35 20.08 2.38
CA GLN A 8 -15.00 20.02 1.06
C GLN A 8 -14.10 19.41 -0.01
N ARG A 9 -12.81 19.81 -0.05
CA ARG A 9 -11.84 19.26 -1.01
C ARG A 9 -11.56 17.78 -0.74
N LEU A 10 -11.36 17.40 0.51
CA LEU A 10 -11.11 16.00 0.88
C LEU A 10 -12.33 15.11 0.60
N ASP A 11 -13.54 15.57 0.91
CA ASP A 11 -14.80 14.90 0.57
C ASP A 11 -14.95 14.69 -0.94
N ALA A 12 -14.56 15.67 -1.76
CA ALA A 12 -14.62 15.55 -3.21
C ALA A 12 -13.67 14.46 -3.75
N TRP A 13 -12.50 14.28 -3.13
CA TRP A 13 -11.57 13.20 -3.47
C TRP A 13 -12.00 11.84 -2.92
N ASP A 14 -12.62 11.81 -1.74
CA ASP A 14 -13.19 10.59 -1.16
C ASP A 14 -14.28 10.01 -2.06
N ARG A 15 -15.16 10.85 -2.62
CA ARG A 15 -16.16 10.43 -3.64
C ARG A 15 -15.54 9.83 -4.90
N GLN A 16 -14.27 10.10 -5.17
CA GLN A 16 -13.51 9.52 -6.27
C GLN A 16 -12.69 8.29 -5.83
N GLY A 17 -12.92 7.78 -4.62
CA GLY A 17 -12.24 6.60 -4.06
C GLY A 17 -10.84 6.88 -3.53
N ARG A 18 -10.51 8.15 -3.24
CA ARG A 18 -9.19 8.54 -2.73
C ARG A 18 -9.24 9.05 -1.29
N THR A 19 -8.70 8.24 -0.39
CA THR A 19 -8.64 8.52 1.05
C THR A 19 -7.22 8.66 1.61
N ILE A 20 -6.20 8.25 0.86
CA ILE A 20 -4.78 8.34 1.26
C ILE A 20 -4.08 9.47 0.50
N PHE A 21 -3.41 10.35 1.24
CA PHE A 21 -2.74 11.54 0.73
C PHE A 21 -1.31 11.63 1.27
N THR A 22 -0.34 11.83 0.38
CA THR A 22 0.99 12.28 0.77
C THR A 22 0.95 13.78 1.09
N LEU A 23 1.92 14.29 1.85
CA LEU A 23 2.08 15.73 2.07
C LEU A 23 2.20 16.48 0.73
N ARG A 24 2.84 15.88 -0.27
CA ARG A 24 2.94 16.44 -1.63
C ARG A 24 1.58 16.52 -2.32
N ASP A 25 0.69 15.55 -2.11
CA ASP A 25 -0.68 15.62 -2.62
C ASP A 25 -1.43 16.76 -1.94
N LEU A 26 -1.33 16.87 -0.60
CA LEU A 26 -1.98 17.95 0.15
C LEU A 26 -1.47 19.32 -0.29
N ALA A 27 -0.17 19.46 -0.58
CA ALA A 27 0.39 20.69 -1.15
C ALA A 27 -0.24 21.07 -2.50
N LYS A 28 -0.60 20.08 -3.33
CA LYS A 28 -1.32 20.33 -4.59
C LYS A 28 -2.80 20.65 -4.36
N LEU A 29 -3.44 19.96 -3.41
CA LEU A 29 -4.84 20.20 -3.04
C LEU A 29 -5.04 21.59 -2.43
N PHE A 30 -4.04 22.09 -1.71
CA PHE A 30 -4.01 23.38 -1.02
C PHE A 30 -2.89 24.25 -1.59
N HIS A 31 -2.89 24.42 -2.91
CA HIS A 31 -1.87 25.14 -3.66
C HIS A 31 -1.74 26.62 -3.28
N GLU A 32 -2.75 27.17 -2.58
CA GLU A 32 -2.71 28.54 -2.04
C GLU A 32 -1.84 28.67 -0.77
N ASP A 33 -1.55 27.56 -0.10
CA ASP A 33 -0.74 27.54 1.11
C ASP A 33 0.75 27.36 0.79
N ASN A 34 1.61 28.20 1.36
CA ASN A 34 3.04 27.92 1.41
C ASN A 34 3.34 26.73 2.35
N SER A 35 4.57 26.21 2.30
CA SER A 35 4.99 25.02 3.08
C SER A 35 4.70 25.12 4.58
N LYS A 36 4.90 26.29 5.20
CA LYS A 36 4.66 26.50 6.64
C LYS A 36 3.16 26.47 6.93
N THR A 37 2.38 27.25 6.19
CA THR A 37 0.91 27.32 6.34
C THR A 37 0.25 25.96 6.10
N LEU A 38 0.73 25.20 5.12
CA LEU A 38 0.27 23.85 4.84
C LEU A 38 0.53 22.93 6.03
N GLN A 39 1.75 22.92 6.57
CA GLN A 39 2.12 22.05 7.69
C GLN A 39 1.29 22.35 8.95
N GLU A 40 1.10 23.64 9.27
CA GLU A 40 0.23 24.06 10.37
C GLU A 40 -1.23 23.65 10.14
N GLY A 41 -1.71 23.77 8.90
CA GLY A 41 -3.04 23.34 8.50
C GLY A 41 -3.23 21.83 8.66
N VAL A 42 -2.29 21.02 8.17
CA VAL A 42 -2.32 19.56 8.35
C VAL A 42 -2.32 19.20 9.83
N ASN A 43 -1.51 19.88 10.65
CA ASN A 43 -1.50 19.68 12.09
C ASN A 43 -2.85 20.03 12.75
N ARG A 44 -3.54 21.08 12.29
CA ARG A 44 -4.91 21.39 12.73
C ARG A 44 -5.89 20.28 12.36
N LEU A 45 -5.91 19.83 11.10
CA LEU A 45 -6.80 18.76 10.66
C LEU A 45 -6.57 17.46 11.44
N ARG A 46 -5.32 17.15 11.78
CA ARG A 46 -4.98 16.00 12.64
C ARG A 46 -5.52 16.15 14.05
N ARG A 47 -5.34 17.32 14.67
CA ARG A 47 -5.89 17.61 16.01
C ARG A 47 -7.42 17.51 16.06
N HIS A 48 -8.10 17.86 14.97
CA HIS A 48 -9.54 17.73 14.84
C HIS A 48 -10.00 16.34 14.36
N GLY A 49 -9.09 15.38 14.21
CA GLY A 49 -9.42 14.02 13.81
C GLY A 49 -9.94 13.89 12.37
N VAL A 50 -9.66 14.86 11.49
CA VAL A 50 -10.01 14.85 10.06
C VAL A 50 -8.97 14.12 9.23
N LEU A 51 -7.70 14.19 9.66
CA LEU A 51 -6.59 13.44 9.07
C LEU A 51 -5.90 12.59 10.15
N GLU A 52 -5.50 11.38 9.80
CA GLU A 52 -4.66 10.53 10.63
C GLU A 52 -3.31 10.31 9.96
N SER A 53 -2.21 10.37 10.72
CA SER A 53 -0.88 10.04 10.20
C SER A 53 -0.72 8.52 10.14
N VAL A 54 -0.54 7.96 8.94
CA VAL A 54 -0.41 6.50 8.75
C VAL A 54 1.03 6.06 8.47
N ALA A 55 1.84 6.98 7.95
CA ALA A 55 3.28 6.85 7.78
C ALA A 55 3.89 8.25 7.67
N ARG A 56 5.23 8.38 7.67
CA ARG A 56 5.90 9.68 7.57
C ARG A 56 5.44 10.45 6.33
N GLY A 57 4.76 11.57 6.54
CA GLY A 57 4.26 12.44 5.47
C GLY A 57 3.11 11.83 4.67
N ILE A 58 2.40 10.83 5.20
CA ILE A 58 1.25 10.19 4.57
C ILE A 58 0.10 10.18 5.56
N TYR A 59 -1.06 10.59 5.08
CA TYR A 59 -2.25 10.83 5.87
C TYR A 59 -3.45 10.09 5.30
N HIS A 60 -4.29 9.57 6.19
CA HIS A 60 -5.60 9.02 5.87
C HIS A 60 -6.69 10.03 6.20
N TYR A 61 -7.65 10.19 5.29
CA TYR A 61 -8.88 10.95 5.51
C TYR A 61 -9.88 10.11 6.30
N THR A 62 -9.99 10.37 7.59
CA THR A 62 -10.72 9.56 8.58
C THR A 62 -12.23 9.67 8.50
N LEU A 63 -12.75 10.75 7.91
CA LEU A 63 -14.19 10.97 7.77
C LEU A 63 -14.78 10.23 6.56
N SER A 64 -13.96 9.53 5.78
CA SER A 64 -14.42 8.66 4.71
C SER A 64 -15.38 7.61 5.25
N ARG A 65 -16.52 7.47 4.59
CA ARG A 65 -17.51 6.42 4.89
C ARG A 65 -17.38 5.21 3.98
N THR A 66 -16.42 5.25 3.06
CA THR A 66 -16.21 4.20 2.06
C THR A 66 -15.38 3.08 2.69
N PRO A 67 -15.92 1.85 2.81
CA PRO A 67 -15.10 0.70 3.20
C PRO A 67 -13.93 0.53 2.22
N ASP A 68 -12.73 0.28 2.76
CA ASP A 68 -11.51 0.16 1.94
C ASP A 68 -10.75 -1.11 2.35
N ALA A 69 -11.10 -2.23 1.71
CA ALA A 69 -10.44 -3.52 1.92
C ALA A 69 -8.94 -3.47 1.56
N TYR A 70 -8.53 -2.52 0.72
CA TYR A 70 -7.15 -2.41 0.21
C TYR A 70 -6.41 -1.20 0.79
N ARG A 71 -6.80 -0.72 1.98
CA ARG A 71 -6.20 0.45 2.62
C ARG A 71 -4.68 0.32 2.79
N LEU A 72 -4.21 -0.84 3.24
CA LEU A 72 -2.77 -1.11 3.40
C LEU A 72 -2.02 -1.01 2.07
N GLU A 73 -2.59 -1.48 0.96
CA GLU A 73 -1.98 -1.33 -0.36
C GLU A 73 -1.96 0.12 -0.83
N ARG A 74 -3.01 0.91 -0.58
CA ARG A 74 -3.02 2.34 -0.91
C ARG A 74 -1.93 3.09 -0.13
N ILE A 75 -1.76 2.76 1.15
CA ILE A 75 -0.68 3.29 1.98
C ILE A 75 0.68 2.86 1.42
N ALA A 76 0.85 1.57 1.10
CA ALA A 76 2.09 1.04 0.56
C ALA A 76 2.48 1.72 -0.76
N ARG A 77 1.50 1.90 -1.67
CA ARG A 77 1.66 2.65 -2.92
C ARG A 77 2.06 4.10 -2.68
N ALA A 78 1.49 4.76 -1.68
CA ALA A 78 1.87 6.13 -1.32
C ALA A 78 3.31 6.19 -0.76
N MET A 79 3.73 5.21 0.05
CA MET A 79 5.08 5.09 0.63
C MET A 79 6.17 4.79 -0.39
N ARG A 80 5.82 4.20 -1.52
CA ARG A 80 6.73 3.81 -2.60
C ARG A 80 6.36 4.44 -3.93
N ARG A 81 5.80 5.66 -3.89
CA ARG A 81 5.46 6.39 -5.12
C ARG A 81 6.71 6.63 -5.95
N GLY A 82 6.66 6.23 -7.22
CA GLY A 82 7.79 6.30 -8.16
C GLY A 82 8.60 5.01 -8.24
N GLU A 83 8.31 4.04 -7.38
CA GLU A 83 8.92 2.70 -7.40
C GLU A 83 7.93 1.67 -7.92
N TYR A 84 8.44 0.60 -8.52
CA TYR A 84 7.63 -0.56 -8.86
C TYR A 84 7.43 -1.39 -7.60
N SER A 85 6.17 -1.60 -7.22
CA SER A 85 5.80 -2.37 -6.03
C SER A 85 4.60 -3.27 -6.33
N TYR A 86 4.66 -4.51 -5.85
CA TYR A 86 3.61 -5.51 -6.06
C TYR A 86 3.47 -6.41 -4.82
N VAL A 87 2.24 -6.84 -4.52
CA VAL A 87 1.95 -7.81 -3.45
C VAL A 87 2.59 -9.15 -3.83
N SER A 88 3.39 -9.72 -2.94
CA SER A 88 4.13 -10.98 -3.19
C SER A 88 4.36 -11.72 -1.87
N LEU A 89 5.16 -12.78 -1.89
CA LEU A 89 5.48 -13.62 -0.73
C LEU A 89 4.20 -14.21 -0.09
N GLU A 90 4.12 -14.23 1.24
CA GLU A 90 3.03 -14.82 1.99
C GLU A 90 1.66 -14.18 1.66
N SER A 91 1.59 -12.85 1.50
CA SER A 91 0.32 -12.19 1.14
C SER A 91 -0.21 -12.64 -0.22
N ALA A 92 0.63 -12.77 -1.25
CA ALA A 92 0.16 -13.23 -2.55
C ALA A 92 -0.17 -14.72 -2.57
N LEU A 93 0.65 -15.56 -1.92
CA LEU A 93 0.39 -17.00 -1.83
C LEU A 93 -0.91 -17.29 -1.08
N SER A 94 -1.22 -16.51 -0.05
CA SER A 94 -2.50 -16.64 0.64
C SER A 94 -3.70 -16.26 -0.23
N GLU A 95 -3.58 -15.23 -1.07
CA GLU A 95 -4.66 -14.83 -2.00
C GLU A 95 -4.95 -15.93 -3.02
N TYR A 96 -3.94 -16.76 -3.34
CA TYR A 96 -4.09 -17.95 -4.17
C TYR A 96 -4.56 -19.21 -3.41
N GLY A 97 -4.80 -19.10 -2.10
CA GLY A 97 -5.16 -20.25 -1.27
C GLY A 97 -4.02 -21.24 -1.02
N ALA A 98 -2.78 -20.91 -1.43
CA ALA A 98 -1.62 -21.77 -1.27
C ALA A 98 -1.02 -21.75 0.15
N ILE A 99 -1.52 -20.89 1.05
CA ILE A 99 -1.17 -20.88 2.48
C ILE A 99 -2.45 -20.68 3.29
N SER A 100 -2.68 -21.53 4.29
CA SER A 100 -3.92 -21.55 5.09
C SER A 100 -3.92 -20.57 6.27
N GLN A 101 -2.75 -20.08 6.69
CA GLN A 101 -2.60 -19.17 7.84
C GLN A 101 -1.81 -17.91 7.46
N ILE A 102 -2.48 -16.75 7.50
CA ILE A 102 -1.84 -15.45 7.28
C ILE A 102 -1.44 -14.88 8.63
N PRO A 103 -0.28 -14.22 8.76
CA PRO A 103 -0.09 -13.24 9.83
C PRO A 103 -1.17 -12.16 9.67
N VAL A 104 -2.20 -12.20 10.52
CA VAL A 104 -3.25 -11.18 10.58
C VAL A 104 -2.57 -9.81 10.66
N ASP A 105 -3.05 -8.86 9.85
CA ASP A 105 -2.54 -7.49 9.76
C ASP A 105 -1.13 -7.32 9.16
N ARG A 106 -0.71 -8.18 8.21
CA ARG A 106 0.55 -7.97 7.46
C ARG A 106 0.37 -8.03 5.95
N LEU A 107 0.87 -6.98 5.27
CA LEU A 107 1.02 -6.92 3.82
C LEU A 107 2.49 -7.08 3.43
N THR A 108 2.82 -8.12 2.68
CA THR A 108 4.16 -8.34 2.11
C THR A 108 4.23 -7.84 0.67
N VAL A 109 5.19 -6.95 0.41
CA VAL A 109 5.33 -6.23 -0.86
C VAL A 109 6.77 -6.35 -1.35
N MET A 110 6.93 -6.77 -2.60
CA MET A 110 8.20 -6.68 -3.31
C MET A 110 8.31 -5.31 -3.98
N THR A 111 9.47 -4.66 -3.90
CA THR A 111 9.65 -3.28 -4.40
C THR A 111 11.04 -3.03 -5.00
N THR A 112 11.14 -2.18 -6.02
CA THR A 112 12.43 -1.63 -6.51
C THR A 112 13.02 -0.60 -5.54
N GLY A 113 12.19 -0.03 -4.67
CA GLY A 113 12.60 0.94 -3.68
C GLY A 113 13.29 0.34 -2.46
N ARG A 114 13.49 1.16 -1.42
CA ARG A 114 14.13 0.73 -0.17
C ARG A 114 13.30 -0.33 0.56
N LYS A 115 13.96 -1.37 1.06
CA LYS A 115 13.37 -2.36 1.99
C LYS A 115 13.01 -1.73 3.34
N GLY A 116 12.09 -2.37 4.07
CA GLY A 116 11.78 -2.00 5.46
C GLY A 116 10.40 -2.48 5.92
N THR A 117 10.24 -2.60 7.23
CA THR A 117 8.98 -2.98 7.88
C THR A 117 8.40 -1.76 8.59
N TYR A 118 7.13 -1.46 8.33
CA TYR A 118 6.47 -0.26 8.81
C TYR A 118 5.14 -0.62 9.46
N ARG A 119 5.01 -0.29 10.75
CA ARG A 119 3.74 -0.39 11.47
C ARG A 119 2.90 0.84 11.14
N THR A 120 1.63 0.61 10.82
CA THR A 120 0.60 1.63 10.60
C THR A 120 -0.57 1.36 11.55
N PRO A 121 -1.48 2.31 11.76
CA PRO A 121 -2.71 2.07 12.51
C PRO A 121 -3.60 0.94 11.93
N TYR A 122 -3.38 0.54 10.67
CA TYR A 122 -4.19 -0.43 9.94
C TYR A 122 -3.49 -1.78 9.73
N GLY A 123 -2.31 -1.97 10.32
CA GLY A 123 -1.48 -3.16 10.13
C GLY A 123 -0.05 -2.83 9.69
N THR A 124 0.72 -3.87 9.40
CA THR A 124 2.13 -3.80 9.06
C THR A 124 2.35 -3.96 7.56
N ILE A 125 3.13 -3.05 6.97
CA ILE A 125 3.58 -3.18 5.59
C ILE A 125 5.06 -3.56 5.61
N GLU A 126 5.39 -4.66 4.93
CA GLU A 126 6.75 -5.13 4.80
C GLU A 126 7.22 -5.04 3.35
N PHE A 127 8.20 -4.18 3.11
CA PHE A 127 8.83 -4.03 1.81
C PHE A 127 10.11 -4.85 1.72
N THR A 128 10.16 -5.74 0.76
CA THR A 128 11.37 -6.48 0.37
C THR A 128 11.91 -5.91 -0.93
N HIS A 129 13.18 -5.51 -0.92
CA HIS A 129 13.84 -4.95 -2.11
C HIS A 129 14.14 -6.04 -3.14
N THR A 130 13.92 -5.72 -4.41
CA THR A 130 14.37 -6.49 -5.57
C THR A 130 15.24 -5.63 -6.48
N ARG A 131 16.34 -6.21 -6.97
CA ARG A 131 17.22 -5.60 -7.98
C ARG A 131 16.86 -6.01 -9.42
N ARG A 132 15.79 -6.79 -9.59
CA ARG A 132 15.33 -7.21 -10.92
C ARG A 132 14.96 -5.99 -11.76
N PRO A 133 15.34 -5.97 -13.05
CA PRO A 133 14.93 -4.90 -13.94
C PRO A 133 13.41 -4.89 -14.12
N VAL A 134 12.86 -3.71 -14.37
CA VAL A 134 11.41 -3.50 -14.53
C VAL A 134 10.82 -4.39 -15.62
N THR A 135 11.56 -4.59 -16.71
CA THR A 135 11.18 -5.46 -17.84
C THR A 135 10.92 -6.89 -17.40
N GLU A 136 11.72 -7.43 -16.47
CA GLU A 136 11.49 -8.76 -15.88
C GLU A 136 10.28 -8.74 -14.92
N LEU A 137 10.11 -7.66 -14.16
CA LEU A 137 9.00 -7.55 -13.21
C LEU A 137 7.63 -7.58 -13.90
N MET A 138 7.50 -7.06 -15.13
CA MET A 138 6.22 -6.99 -15.83
C MET A 138 5.58 -8.38 -16.03
N GLY A 139 6.38 -9.41 -16.33
CA GLY A 139 5.88 -10.79 -16.47
C GLY A 139 5.61 -11.50 -15.15
N ARG A 140 6.05 -10.92 -14.01
CA ARG A 140 5.92 -11.51 -12.68
C ARG A 140 4.70 -11.02 -11.92
N MET A 141 3.92 -10.08 -12.45
CA MET A 141 2.80 -9.47 -11.76
C MET A 141 1.56 -9.31 -12.64
N LYS A 142 0.39 -9.57 -12.07
CA LYS A 142 -0.95 -9.43 -12.67
C LYS A 142 -1.62 -8.16 -12.15
N ASP A 143 -2.24 -7.41 -13.05
CA ASP A 143 -3.15 -6.33 -12.66
C ASP A 143 -4.54 -6.91 -12.45
N ILE A 144 -5.07 -6.76 -11.24
CA ILE A 144 -6.37 -7.30 -10.83
C ILE A 144 -7.32 -6.19 -10.36
N GLY A 145 -7.07 -4.94 -10.75
CA GLY A 145 -7.90 -3.79 -10.37
C GLY A 145 -7.71 -3.31 -8.92
N ARG A 146 -6.69 -3.81 -8.22
CA ARG A 146 -6.29 -3.39 -6.87
C ARG A 146 -5.32 -2.22 -6.89
N PRO A 147 -5.11 -1.53 -5.74
CA PRO A 147 -4.14 -0.45 -5.68
C PRO A 147 -2.70 -0.89 -6.04
N LEU A 148 -2.30 -2.10 -5.66
CA LEU A 148 -1.07 -2.73 -6.11
C LEU A 148 -1.37 -3.93 -7.02
N LYS A 149 -0.47 -4.19 -7.97
CA LYS A 149 -0.47 -5.45 -8.71
C LYS A 149 -0.10 -6.60 -7.78
N ILE A 150 -0.50 -7.82 -8.13
CA ILE A 150 -0.19 -9.04 -7.38
C ILE A 150 0.82 -9.89 -8.16
N ALA A 151 1.76 -10.54 -7.48
CA ALA A 151 2.68 -11.49 -8.10
C ALA A 151 1.89 -12.65 -8.74
N THR A 152 2.37 -13.25 -9.83
CA THR A 152 1.85 -14.55 -10.28
C THR A 152 2.10 -15.62 -9.21
N PRO A 153 1.39 -16.76 -9.20
CA PRO A 153 1.63 -17.84 -8.25
C PRO A 153 3.11 -18.29 -8.25
N GLU A 154 3.68 -18.51 -9.43
CA GLU A 154 5.07 -18.93 -9.63
C GLU A 154 6.04 -17.84 -9.15
N ALA A 155 5.73 -16.58 -9.42
CA ALA A 155 6.54 -15.45 -8.99
C ALA A 155 6.51 -15.27 -7.47
N ALA A 156 5.34 -15.40 -6.84
CA ALA A 156 5.17 -15.32 -5.39
C ALA A 156 5.97 -16.43 -4.68
N TRP A 157 5.89 -17.66 -5.19
CA TRP A 157 6.65 -18.80 -4.69
C TRP A 157 8.16 -18.63 -4.88
N ALA A 158 8.60 -18.20 -6.06
CA ALA A 158 10.01 -17.93 -6.33
C ALA A 158 10.55 -16.78 -5.46
N ASP A 159 9.74 -15.74 -5.23
CA ASP A 159 10.12 -14.63 -4.34
C ASP A 159 10.22 -15.11 -2.89
N LEU A 160 9.29 -15.93 -2.39
CA LEU A 160 9.32 -16.51 -1.04
C LEU A 160 10.62 -17.28 -0.78
N LYS A 161 10.96 -18.20 -1.70
CA LYS A 161 12.21 -18.99 -1.64
C LYS A 161 13.45 -18.11 -1.68
N ARG A 162 13.49 -17.12 -2.58
CA ARG A 162 14.63 -16.22 -2.74
C ARG A 162 14.89 -15.38 -1.48
N VAL A 163 13.84 -14.99 -0.78
CA VAL A 163 13.96 -14.21 0.47
C VAL A 163 14.35 -15.08 1.67
N GLY A 164 14.29 -16.41 1.53
CA GLY A 164 14.58 -17.36 2.61
C GLY A 164 13.48 -17.40 3.66
N ARG A 165 12.21 -17.17 3.26
CA ARG A 165 11.04 -17.29 4.13
C ARG A 165 10.67 -18.77 4.31
N ASN A 166 9.93 -19.07 5.37
CA ASN A 166 9.47 -20.43 5.65
C ASN A 166 8.52 -20.92 4.55
N THR A 167 8.82 -22.07 3.98
CA THR A 167 8.07 -22.68 2.88
C THR A 167 7.16 -23.83 3.31
N HIS A 168 7.22 -24.27 4.57
CA HIS A 168 6.53 -25.47 5.05
C HIS A 168 5.00 -25.34 5.05
N LEU A 169 4.49 -24.11 5.09
CA LEU A 169 3.06 -23.83 5.08
C LEU A 169 2.50 -23.66 3.66
N VAL A 170 3.34 -23.78 2.63
CA VAL A 170 2.93 -23.63 1.24
C VAL A 170 2.43 -24.96 0.71
N ASP A 171 1.17 -24.98 0.27
CA ASP A 171 0.59 -26.05 -0.51
C ASP A 171 1.11 -25.95 -1.95
N VAL A 172 2.06 -26.82 -2.29
CA VAL A 172 2.70 -26.84 -3.61
C VAL A 172 1.76 -27.41 -4.67
N GLU A 173 0.85 -28.34 -4.31
CA GLU A 173 -0.11 -28.91 -5.25
C GLU A 173 -1.09 -27.85 -5.77
N VAL A 174 -1.50 -26.92 -4.89
CA VAL A 174 -2.30 -25.75 -5.30
C VAL A 174 -1.54 -24.89 -6.31
N LEU A 175 -0.24 -24.65 -6.09
CA LEU A 175 0.57 -23.84 -7.01
C LEU A 175 0.77 -24.50 -8.38
N GLU A 176 0.98 -25.81 -8.41
CA GLU A 176 1.12 -26.56 -9.66
C GLU A 176 -0.16 -26.46 -10.49
N LYS A 177 -1.34 -26.64 -9.88
CA LYS A 177 -2.64 -26.50 -10.56
C LYS A 177 -2.93 -25.10 -11.08
N LEU A 178 -2.32 -24.07 -10.49
CA LEU A 178 -2.47 -22.67 -10.93
C LEU A 178 -1.50 -22.28 -12.06
N SER A 179 -0.51 -23.12 -12.33
CA SER A 179 0.53 -22.91 -13.34
C SER A 179 0.19 -23.51 -14.71
N ASP A 180 -0.86 -24.36 -14.75
CA ASP A 180 -1.45 -24.98 -15.96
C ASP A 180 -2.59 -24.12 -16.55
#